data_AF-X1GZC9-F1
#
_entry.id   AF-X1GZC9-F1
#
_cell.length_a   1.000
_cell.length_b   1.000
_cell.length_c   1.000
_cell.angle_alpha   90.00
_cell.angle_beta   90.00
_cell.angle_gamma   90.00
#
_symmetry.space_group_name_H-M   'P 1'
#
loop_
_entity.id
_entity.type
_entity.pdbx_description
1 polymer ?
#
loop_
_entity_poly.entity_id
_entity_poly.type
_entity_poly.pdbx_seq_one_letter_code
_entity_poly.pdbx_strand_id
1 'polypeptide(L)' 'SKEFNEEVKPEDINCDGCLTEEGGRVFNYCKVCKIRECGKKKAVENCAYCDDYACDKLNDFFKMAPEAKTALAEIRKNL' A
#
# COMPACT_ATOMS: atom_id res chain seq x y z
N SER A 1 -5.19 -7.04 -16.49
CA SER A 1 -3.75 -7.33 -16.43
C SER A 1 -3.44 -8.63 -17.15
N LYS A 2 -2.49 -8.62 -18.10
CA LYS A 2 -1.99 -9.85 -18.75
C LYS A 2 -1.30 -10.79 -17.75
N GLU A 3 -0.73 -10.24 -16.69
CA GLU A 3 0.00 -10.98 -15.65
C GLU A 3 -0.93 -11.78 -14.73
N PHE A 4 -2.10 -11.22 -14.42
CA PHE A 4 -3.07 -11.84 -13.50
C PHE A 4 -4.29 -12.44 -14.21
N ASN A 5 -4.37 -12.34 -15.53
CA ASN A 5 -5.54 -12.73 -16.33
C ASN A 5 -6.86 -12.10 -15.84
N GLU A 6 -6.77 -10.90 -15.29
CA GLU A 6 -7.91 -10.13 -14.77
C GLU A 6 -8.28 -8.99 -15.72
N GLU A 7 -9.55 -8.66 -15.84
CA GLU A 7 -9.97 -7.42 -16.51
C GLU A 7 -9.76 -6.25 -15.53
N VAL A 8 -9.05 -5.20 -15.96
CA VAL A 8 -8.85 -3.98 -15.16
C VAL A 8 -9.23 -2.81 -16.04
N LYS A 9 -10.30 -2.11 -15.68
CA LYS A 9 -10.81 -0.97 -16.45
C LYS A 9 -10.15 0.33 -15.97
N PRO A 10 -10.12 1.39 -16.80
CA PRO A 10 -9.63 2.69 -16.37
C PRO A 10 -10.31 3.20 -15.09
N GLU A 11 -11.61 2.92 -14.94
CA GLU A 11 -12.41 3.29 -13.77
C GLU A 11 -12.03 2.51 -12.52
N ASP A 12 -11.33 1.38 -12.63
CA ASP A 12 -10.82 0.63 -11.49
C ASP A 12 -9.54 1.27 -10.94
N ILE A 13 -8.79 2.02 -11.76
CA ILE A 13 -7.53 2.66 -11.36
C ILE A 13 -7.82 3.99 -10.64
N ASN A 14 -8.50 3.89 -9.50
CA ASN A 14 -8.74 5.01 -8.60
C ASN A 14 -8.44 4.62 -7.16
N CYS A 15 -7.73 5.47 -6.44
CA CYS A 15 -7.44 5.28 -5.03
C CYS A 15 -7.19 6.64 -4.39
N ASP A 16 -7.90 6.93 -3.31
CA ASP A 16 -7.73 8.15 -2.52
C ASP A 16 -6.64 7.98 -1.43
N GLY A 17 -6.08 6.77 -1.30
CA GLY A 17 -4.96 6.48 -0.40
C GLY A 17 -5.23 5.32 0.58
N CYS A 18 -4.20 4.95 1.33
CA CYS A 18 -4.29 3.83 2.28
C CYS A 18 -5.24 4.13 3.46
N LEU A 19 -5.37 5.40 3.84
CA LEU A 19 -6.20 5.86 4.96
C LEU A 19 -7.67 6.05 4.62
N THR A 20 -8.05 5.88 3.35
CA THR A 20 -9.46 5.98 2.94
C THR A 20 -10.34 5.09 3.81
N GLU A 21 -11.47 5.62 4.29
CA GLU A 21 -12.41 4.88 5.13
C GLU A 21 -13.29 3.92 4.33
N GLU A 22 -14.06 3.09 5.04
CA GLU A 22 -15.03 2.19 4.41
C GLU A 22 -16.02 2.96 3.53
N GLY A 23 -16.26 2.46 2.33
CA GLY A 23 -17.09 3.14 1.32
C GLY A 23 -16.37 4.19 0.47
N GLY A 24 -15.12 4.56 0.80
CA GLY A 24 -14.31 5.45 -0.04
C GLY A 24 -13.65 4.74 -1.23
N ARG A 25 -13.07 5.53 -2.15
CA ARG A 25 -12.49 4.99 -3.39
C ARG A 25 -11.10 4.41 -3.13
N VAL A 26 -10.99 3.10 -3.32
CA VAL A 26 -9.74 2.36 -3.29
C VAL A 26 -9.76 1.32 -4.39
N PHE A 27 -8.58 1.05 -4.96
CA PHE A 27 -8.40 -0.05 -5.91
C PHE A 27 -8.90 -1.37 -5.30
N ASN A 28 -9.48 -2.25 -6.12
CA ASN A 28 -10.17 -3.45 -5.62
C ASN A 28 -9.29 -4.31 -4.71
N TYR A 29 -8.00 -4.48 -5.03
CA TYR A 29 -7.08 -5.24 -4.18
C TYR A 29 -6.81 -4.59 -2.81
N CYS A 30 -6.92 -3.25 -2.70
CA CYS A 30 -6.74 -2.54 -1.43
C CYS A 30 -7.81 -2.89 -0.38
N LYS A 31 -8.95 -3.48 -0.80
CA LYS A 31 -9.99 -3.99 0.09
C LYS A 31 -9.55 -5.23 0.88
N VAL A 32 -8.59 -6.00 0.35
CA VAL A 32 -8.04 -7.22 0.98
C VAL A 32 -6.55 -7.09 1.36
N CYS A 33 -5.98 -5.89 1.22
CA CYS A 33 -4.56 -5.65 1.47
C CYS A 33 -4.25 -5.67 2.98
N LYS A 34 -3.57 -6.74 3.42
CA LYS A 34 -3.14 -6.91 4.83
C LYS A 34 -2.15 -5.84 5.30
N ILE A 35 -1.35 -5.25 4.41
CA ILE A 35 -0.42 -4.16 4.74
C ILE A 35 -1.22 -2.89 5.09
N ARG A 36 -2.23 -2.56 4.27
CA ARG A 36 -3.14 -1.44 4.52
C ARG A 36 -3.90 -1.63 5.83
N GLU A 37 -4.47 -2.81 6.05
CA GLU A 37 -5.16 -3.14 7.31
C GLU A 37 -4.25 -2.94 8.53
N CYS A 38 -2.99 -3.41 8.44
CA CYS A 38 -2.01 -3.23 9.49
C CYS A 38 -1.68 -1.75 9.74
N GLY A 39 -1.49 -0.95 8.69
CA GLY A 39 -1.22 0.48 8.80
C GLY A 39 -2.37 1.24 9.46
N LYS A 40 -3.62 0.95 9.06
CA LYS A 40 -4.82 1.53 9.68
C LYS A 40 -4.91 1.17 11.17
N LYS A 41 -4.71 -0.09 11.53
CA LYS A 41 -4.73 -0.55 12.94
C LYS A 41 -3.68 0.13 13.81
N LYS A 42 -2.51 0.44 13.24
CA LYS A 42 -1.44 1.16 13.91
C LYS A 42 -1.58 2.69 13.85
N ALA A 43 -2.62 3.20 13.17
CA ALA A 43 -2.86 4.62 12.96
C ALA A 43 -1.64 5.39 12.40
N VAL A 44 -0.87 4.76 11.50
CA VAL A 44 0.27 5.42 10.85
C VAL A 44 -0.18 6.11 9.56
N GLU A 45 0.38 7.29 9.26
CA GLU A 45 0.06 8.05 8.04
C GLU A 45 0.35 7.24 6.77
N ASN A 46 1.49 6.56 6.77
CA ASN A 46 1.82 5.50 5.84
C ASN A 46 2.89 4.58 6.46
N CYS A 47 3.32 3.56 5.73
CA CYS A 47 4.26 2.56 6.24
C CYS A 47 5.63 3.14 6.64
N ALA A 48 6.05 4.29 6.11
CA ALA A 48 7.31 4.94 6.44
C ALA A 48 7.34 5.47 7.89
N TYR A 49 6.18 5.79 8.46
CA TYR A 49 5.99 6.29 9.83
C TYR A 49 5.87 5.15 10.85
N CYS A 50 5.86 3.89 10.41
CA CYS A 50 5.76 2.76 11.30
C CYS A 50 7.11 2.54 12.00
N ASP A 51 7.08 2.31 13.32
CA ASP A 51 8.28 1.99 14.12
C ASP A 51 8.96 0.70 13.66
N ASP A 52 8.16 -0.29 13.24
CA ASP A 52 8.65 -1.57 12.72
C ASP A 52 9.17 -1.48 11.26
N TYR A 53 9.30 -0.28 10.68
CA TYR A 53 9.78 -0.14 9.30
C TYR A 53 11.29 -0.45 9.19
N ALA A 54 11.75 -1.35 8.31
CA ALA A 54 11.02 -2.16 7.33
C ALA A 54 10.77 -3.59 7.84
N CYS A 55 9.50 -3.96 8.08
CA CYS A 55 9.12 -5.28 8.57
C CYS A 55 8.97 -6.32 7.44
N ASP A 56 8.89 -7.60 7.80
CA ASP A 56 8.82 -8.72 6.85
C ASP A 56 7.71 -8.58 5.80
N LYS A 57 6.53 -8.10 6.21
CA LYS A 57 5.40 -7.87 5.29
C LYS A 57 5.76 -6.88 4.17
N LEU A 58 6.52 -5.84 4.52
CA LEU A 58 6.99 -4.84 3.55
C LEU A 58 8.14 -5.39 2.73
N ASN A 59 9.10 -6.10 3.36
CA ASN A 59 10.22 -6.70 2.66
C ASN A 59 9.78 -7.71 1.59
N ASP A 60 8.74 -8.50 1.85
CA ASP A 60 8.14 -9.39 0.86
C ASP A 60 7.42 -8.61 -0.25
N PHE A 61 6.66 -7.56 0.10
CA PHE A 61 6.01 -6.71 -0.89
C PHE A 61 7.01 -6.01 -1.81
N PHE A 62 8.15 -5.55 -1.27
CA PHE A 62 9.21 -4.89 -2.04
C PHE A 62 9.89 -5.78 -3.07
N LYS A 63 9.79 -7.11 -2.95
CA LYS A 63 10.25 -8.03 -4.00
C LYS A 63 9.41 -7.92 -5.27
N MET A 64 8.12 -7.57 -5.12
CA MET A 64 7.18 -7.38 -6.23
C MET A 64 7.08 -5.91 -6.66
N ALA A 65 7.28 -4.97 -5.73
CA ALA A 65 7.19 -3.53 -5.97
C ALA A 65 8.42 -2.79 -5.39
N PRO A 66 9.60 -2.90 -6.04
CA PRO A 66 10.83 -2.29 -5.55
C PRO A 66 10.76 -0.75 -5.51
N GLU A 67 9.97 -0.12 -6.36
CA GLU A 67 9.76 1.33 -6.38
C GLU A 67 9.09 1.82 -5.10
N ALA A 68 8.19 1.02 -4.52
CA ALA A 68 7.56 1.33 -3.24
C ALA A 68 8.57 1.36 -2.09
N LYS A 69 9.62 0.52 -2.15
CA LYS A 69 10.72 0.54 -1.18
C LYS A 69 11.48 1.86 -1.23
N THR A 70 11.82 2.31 -2.43
CA THR A 70 12.53 3.57 -2.63
C THR A 70 11.70 4.74 -2.11
N ALA A 71 10.44 4.84 -2.53
CA ALA A 71 9.54 5.93 -2.11
C ALA A 71 9.35 5.98 -0.58
N LEU A 72 9.07 4.85 0.07
CA LEU A 72 8.90 4.83 1.53
C LEU A 72 10.21 5.13 2.28
N ALA A 73 11.36 4.69 1.75
CA ALA A 73 12.66 5.01 2.33
C ALA A 73 12.99 6.51 2.21
N GLU A 74 12.61 7.15 1.11
CA GLU A 74 12.77 8.60 0.93
C GLU A 74 11.87 9.40 1.88
N ILE A 75 10.60 9.00 2.03
CA ILE A 75 9.71 9.62 3.03
C ILE A 75 10.34 9.50 4.41
N ARG A 76 10.75 8.29 4.81
CA ARG A 76 11.32 8.05 6.15
C ARG A 76 12.60 8.84 6.44
N LYS A 77 13.44 9.10 5.43
CA LYS A 77 14.65 9.93 5.60
C LYS A 77 14.33 11.38 5.98
N ASN A 78 13.11 11.84 5.70
CA ASN A 78 12.65 13.21 5.95
C ASN A 78 11.66 13.31 7.12
N LEU A 79 11.46 12.22 7.89
CA LEU A 79 10.70 12.20 9.14
C LEU A 79 11.62 12.54 10.32
#